data_AF-A0A7S3F6E2-F1
#
_entry.id   AF-A0A7S3F6E2-F1
#
_cell.length_a   1.000
_cell.length_b   1.000
_cell.length_c   1.000
_cell.angle_alpha   90.00
_cell.angle_beta   90.00
_cell.angle_gamma   90.00
#
_symmetry.space_group_name_H-M   'P 1'
#
loop_
_entity.id
_entity.type
_entity.pdbx_description
1 polymer ?
#
loop_
_entity_poly.entity_id
_entity_poly.type
_entity_poly.pdbx_seq_one_letter_code
_entity_poly.pdbx_strand_id
1 'polypeptide(L)'
;GGSPFLSTISGGDQSALMFLFPSDAQRMLGGVMKAPNAASSGAKVLPSNLDRAFKLAQLPPAVSGLRDQVSGRELKMVWQFMPHAAEARAAQAYLLTKGKAPQVPRMPAYVIDGLVYQKRGKEVRPVFLCKKDLDAALARLAEQGTSVNSKQVIVM
;
A
#
# COMPACT_ATOMS: atom_id res chain seq x y z
N GLY A 1 -20.28 13.44 5.94
CA GLY A 1 -19.41 12.36 6.47
C GLY A 1 -18.66 11.73 5.31
N GLY A 2 -17.34 11.57 5.41
CA GLY A 2 -16.51 11.09 4.29
C GLY A 2 -15.08 11.65 4.27
N SER A 3 -14.77 12.60 5.15
CA SER A 3 -13.42 13.13 5.30
C SER A 3 -12.49 12.09 5.94
N PRO A 4 -11.24 11.97 5.46
CA PRO A 4 -10.27 11.03 6.04
C PRO A 4 -9.84 11.49 7.44
N PHE A 5 -9.47 10.52 8.28
CA PHE A 5 -8.72 10.82 9.50
C PHE A 5 -7.30 11.20 9.13
N LEU A 6 -6.85 12.33 9.66
CA LEU A 6 -5.50 12.84 9.43
C LEU A 6 -4.54 12.28 10.46
N SER A 7 -3.37 11.87 9.98
CA SER A 7 -2.23 11.46 10.81
C SER A 7 -1.10 12.47 10.65
N THR A 8 -0.52 12.91 11.74
CA THR A 8 0.63 13.82 11.71
C THR A 8 1.86 13.13 11.13
N ILE A 9 2.53 13.79 10.19
CA ILE A 9 3.81 13.39 9.61
C ILE A 9 4.92 14.34 10.06
N SER A 10 6.18 14.01 9.71
CA SER A 10 7.35 14.81 10.07
C SER A 10 7.17 16.28 9.69
N GLY A 11 7.49 17.18 10.62
CA GLY A 11 7.31 18.63 10.43
C GLY A 11 5.89 19.15 10.72
N GLY A 12 5.00 18.32 11.27
CA GLY A 12 3.66 18.73 11.71
C GLY A 12 2.60 18.69 10.62
N ASP A 13 2.99 18.50 9.36
CA ASP A 13 2.06 18.31 8.24
C ASP A 13 1.19 17.04 8.46
N GLN A 14 0.14 16.91 7.68
CA GLN A 14 -0.92 15.93 7.86
C GLN A 14 -0.96 14.95 6.69
N SER A 15 -1.42 13.74 6.99
CA SER A 15 -1.57 12.67 6.01
C SER A 15 -2.96 12.06 6.08
N ALA A 16 -3.64 12.02 4.94
CA ALA A 16 -4.77 11.14 4.69
C ALA A 16 -4.25 9.77 4.24
N LEU A 17 -4.41 8.76 5.11
CA LEU A 17 -3.88 7.41 4.87
C LEU A 17 -4.83 6.56 4.04
N MET A 18 -4.28 5.91 3.03
CA MET A 18 -4.96 4.89 2.22
C MET A 18 -4.30 3.54 2.46
N PHE A 19 -5.11 2.49 2.54
CA PHE A 19 -4.66 1.14 2.87
C PHE A 19 -4.98 0.20 1.73
N LEU A 20 -3.99 -0.57 1.30
CA LEU A 20 -4.20 -1.64 0.32
C LEU A 20 -4.82 -2.88 0.97
N PHE A 21 -4.48 -3.13 2.24
CA PHE A 21 -4.93 -4.28 3.00
C PHE A 21 -5.99 -3.86 4.04
N PRO A 22 -7.21 -4.44 4.00
CA PRO A 22 -8.28 -4.08 4.94
C PRO A 22 -7.91 -4.23 6.42
N SER A 23 -7.05 -5.20 6.75
CA SER A 23 -6.60 -5.45 8.12
C SER A 23 -5.86 -4.25 8.74
N ASP A 24 -5.11 -3.50 7.94
CA ASP A 24 -4.40 -2.32 8.45
C ASP A 24 -5.34 -1.15 8.66
N ALA A 25 -6.31 -0.96 7.77
CA ALA A 25 -7.37 0.03 7.95
C ALA A 25 -8.20 -0.26 9.22
N GLN A 26 -8.52 -1.53 9.46
CA GLN A 26 -9.22 -1.97 10.68
C GLN A 26 -8.38 -1.74 11.93
N ARG A 27 -7.06 -2.01 11.88
CA ARG A 27 -6.15 -1.72 13.00
C ARG A 27 -6.13 -0.23 13.33
N MET A 28 -6.02 0.64 12.31
CA MET A 28 -6.07 2.09 12.51
C MET A 28 -7.42 2.52 13.08
N LEU A 29 -8.53 2.01 12.54
CA LEU A 29 -9.87 2.29 13.05
C LEU A 29 -9.98 1.92 14.55
N GLY A 30 -9.49 0.75 14.94
CA GLY A 30 -9.46 0.32 16.34
C GLY A 30 -8.66 1.27 17.24
N GLY A 31 -7.58 1.89 16.72
CA GLY A 31 -6.85 2.95 17.43
C GLY A 31 -7.66 4.24 17.56
N VAL A 32 -8.32 4.67 16.48
CA VAL A 32 -9.18 5.87 16.48
C VAL A 32 -10.36 5.72 17.44
N MET A 33 -10.99 4.54 17.51
CA MET A 33 -12.11 4.27 18.43
C MET A 33 -11.70 4.30 19.90
N LYS A 34 -10.43 4.05 20.21
CA LYS A 34 -9.89 4.07 21.59
C LYS A 34 -9.41 5.45 22.01
N ALA A 35 -9.25 6.37 21.08
CA ALA A 35 -8.75 7.70 21.39
C ALA A 35 -9.83 8.50 22.13
N PRO A 36 -9.46 9.26 23.18
CA PRO A 36 -10.41 9.95 24.07
C PRO A 36 -11.10 11.17 23.43
N ASN A 37 -10.88 11.41 22.14
CA ASN A 37 -11.43 12.52 21.38
C ASN A 37 -12.77 12.14 20.72
N ALA A 38 -13.72 13.08 20.74
CA ALA A 38 -15.08 12.94 20.19
C ALA A 38 -15.14 12.63 18.67
N ALA A 39 -14.00 12.70 17.98
CA ALA A 39 -13.84 12.34 16.58
C ALA A 39 -14.08 10.84 16.29
N SER A 40 -14.15 10.00 17.34
CA SER A 40 -14.46 8.57 17.24
C SER A 40 -15.93 8.27 16.91
N SER A 41 -16.85 9.23 17.11
CA SER A 41 -18.28 9.03 16.83
C SER A 41 -18.54 8.96 15.31
N GLY A 42 -18.56 7.74 14.76
CA GLY A 42 -18.92 7.46 13.37
C GLY A 42 -17.75 7.23 12.41
N ALA A 43 -16.52 7.03 12.91
CA ALA A 43 -15.43 6.59 12.04
C ALA A 43 -15.73 5.21 11.45
N LYS A 44 -15.40 5.02 10.17
CA LYS A 44 -15.56 3.75 9.47
C LYS A 44 -14.54 3.61 8.36
N VAL A 45 -14.25 2.38 8.00
CA VAL A 45 -13.46 2.09 6.80
C VAL A 45 -14.34 2.33 5.58
N LEU A 46 -13.85 3.13 4.63
CA LEU A 46 -14.50 3.37 3.35
C LEU A 46 -13.74 2.64 2.25
N PRO A 47 -14.36 1.66 1.56
CA PRO A 47 -13.73 1.02 0.42
C PRO A 47 -13.68 1.98 -0.77
N SER A 48 -12.57 1.93 -1.51
CA SER A 48 -12.36 2.64 -2.76
C SER A 48 -11.61 1.73 -3.74
N ASN A 49 -11.64 2.08 -5.02
CA ASN A 49 -10.80 1.41 -6.02
C ASN A 49 -9.39 2.02 -6.04
N LEU A 50 -8.44 1.25 -6.62
CA LEU A 50 -7.04 1.63 -6.72
C LEU A 50 -6.82 2.83 -7.66
N ASP A 51 -7.61 2.96 -8.73
CA ASP A 51 -7.52 4.09 -9.67
C ASP A 51 -7.77 5.44 -8.96
N ARG A 52 -8.84 5.53 -8.18
CA ARG A 52 -9.14 6.72 -7.37
C ARG A 52 -8.06 6.97 -6.33
N ALA A 53 -7.62 5.92 -5.63
CA ALA A 53 -6.57 6.06 -4.62
C ALA A 53 -5.24 6.55 -5.24
N PHE A 54 -4.90 6.08 -6.42
CA PHE A 54 -3.73 6.53 -7.16
C PHE A 54 -3.85 7.99 -7.59
N LYS A 55 -5.00 8.40 -8.15
CA LYS A 55 -5.29 9.80 -8.48
C LYS A 55 -5.17 10.72 -7.25
N LEU A 56 -5.67 10.27 -6.09
CA LEU A 56 -5.54 11.01 -4.84
C LEU A 56 -4.08 11.17 -4.41
N ALA A 57 -3.28 10.10 -4.49
CA ALA A 57 -1.85 10.13 -4.17
C ALA A 57 -1.01 11.04 -5.09
N GLN A 58 -1.51 11.35 -6.29
CA GLN A 58 -0.87 12.26 -7.23
C GLN A 58 -1.25 13.73 -7.01
N LEU A 59 -2.26 14.02 -6.17
CA LEU A 59 -2.64 15.39 -5.90
C LEU A 59 -1.50 16.12 -5.18
N PRO A 60 -1.27 17.41 -5.49
CA PRO A 60 -0.34 18.21 -4.74
C PRO A 60 -0.80 18.35 -3.28
N PRO A 61 0.12 18.62 -2.34
CA PRO A 61 -0.26 18.89 -0.96
C PRO A 61 -1.30 20.01 -0.87
N ALA A 62 -2.39 19.75 -0.16
CA ALA A 62 -3.49 20.69 0.05
C ALA A 62 -3.39 21.34 1.43
N VAL A 63 -4.16 22.39 1.69
CA VAL A 63 -4.27 22.97 3.04
C VAL A 63 -4.97 21.98 3.98
N SER A 64 -4.42 21.75 5.17
CA SER A 64 -5.02 20.83 6.15
C SER A 64 -6.11 21.48 7.00
N GLY A 65 -6.19 22.82 7.00
CA GLY A 65 -7.03 23.59 7.92
C GLY A 65 -6.43 23.73 9.33
N LEU A 66 -5.24 23.17 9.58
CA LEU A 66 -4.50 23.30 10.82
C LEU A 66 -3.32 24.27 10.64
N ARG A 67 -2.90 24.88 11.75
CA ARG A 67 -1.71 25.72 11.81
C ARG A 67 -0.75 25.22 12.87
N ASP A 68 0.53 25.37 12.59
CA ASP A 68 1.60 25.13 13.55
C ASP A 68 1.51 26.16 14.69
N GLN A 69 1.54 25.69 15.94
CA GLN A 69 1.31 26.57 17.09
C GLN A 69 2.48 27.52 17.38
N VAL A 70 3.68 27.20 16.91
CA VAL A 70 4.89 27.97 17.20
C VAL A 70 5.17 28.98 16.10
N SER A 71 5.19 28.53 14.84
CA SER A 71 5.51 29.35 13.67
C SER A 71 4.31 30.02 13.03
N GLY A 72 3.09 29.61 13.39
CA GLY A 72 1.85 30.08 12.74
C GLY A 72 1.70 29.60 11.29
N ARG A 73 2.62 28.74 10.81
CA ARG A 73 2.63 28.21 9.44
C ARG A 73 1.38 27.36 9.20
N GLU A 74 0.79 27.48 8.01
CA GLU A 74 -0.27 26.58 7.59
C GLU A 74 0.29 25.17 7.33
N LEU A 75 -0.35 24.18 7.96
CA LEU A 75 0.03 22.78 7.82
C LEU A 75 -0.62 22.23 6.55
N LYS A 76 0.14 21.43 5.80
CA LYS A 76 -0.34 20.82 4.55
C LYS A 76 -0.85 19.41 4.81
N MET A 77 -1.73 18.94 3.93
CA MET A 77 -2.25 17.58 3.90
C MET A 77 -1.78 16.90 2.62
N VAL A 78 -1.32 15.65 2.73
CA VAL A 78 -1.03 14.78 1.58
C VAL A 78 -1.81 13.48 1.65
N TRP A 79 -2.11 12.91 0.48
CA TRP A 79 -2.62 11.55 0.37
C TRP A 79 -1.45 10.59 0.23
N GLN A 80 -1.41 9.55 1.06
CA GLN A 80 -0.36 8.53 0.94
C GLN A 80 -0.88 7.13 1.22
N PHE A 81 -0.29 6.16 0.53
CA PHE A 81 -0.47 4.76 0.85
C PHE A 81 0.37 4.39 2.07
N MET A 82 -0.27 3.74 3.04
CA MET A 82 0.41 3.12 4.16
C MET A 82 1.11 1.83 3.69
N PRO A 83 2.41 1.66 3.93
CA PRO A 83 3.11 0.41 3.63
C PRO A 83 2.54 -0.75 4.47
N HIS A 84 2.33 -1.90 3.82
CA HIS A 84 1.99 -3.12 4.55
C HIS A 84 3.26 -3.77 5.12
N ALA A 85 3.35 -3.90 6.44
CA ALA A 85 4.57 -4.38 7.10
C ALA A 85 4.98 -5.80 6.69
N ALA A 86 4.02 -6.68 6.38
CA ALA A 86 4.36 -8.03 5.90
C ALA A 86 4.93 -8.01 4.48
N GLU A 87 4.32 -7.27 3.56
CA GLU A 87 4.82 -7.14 2.18
C GLU A 87 6.17 -6.42 2.15
N ALA A 88 6.35 -5.36 2.95
CA ALA A 88 7.63 -4.66 3.04
C ALA A 88 8.75 -5.60 3.51
N ARG A 89 8.51 -6.41 4.55
CA ARG A 89 9.48 -7.43 5.03
C ARG A 89 9.74 -8.51 3.98
N ALA A 90 8.70 -8.97 3.30
CA ALA A 90 8.83 -9.97 2.24
C ALA A 90 9.65 -9.45 1.04
N ALA A 91 9.38 -8.22 0.62
CA ALA A 91 10.13 -7.54 -0.43
C ALA A 91 11.59 -7.33 -0.02
N GLN A 92 11.83 -6.90 1.22
CA GLN A 92 13.18 -6.77 1.77
C GLN A 92 13.94 -8.10 1.74
N ALA A 93 13.32 -9.17 2.26
CA ALA A 93 13.91 -10.50 2.26
C ALA A 93 14.28 -10.95 0.84
N TYR A 94 13.39 -10.71 -0.13
CA TYR A 94 13.66 -11.01 -1.53
C TYR A 94 14.86 -10.24 -2.08
N LEU A 95 14.90 -8.91 -1.89
CA LEU A 95 15.99 -8.07 -2.39
C LEU A 95 17.34 -8.48 -1.80
N LEU A 96 17.38 -8.85 -0.51
CA LEU A 96 18.58 -9.38 0.14
C LEU A 96 19.11 -10.65 -0.53
N THR A 97 18.23 -11.58 -0.94
CA THR A 97 18.67 -12.79 -1.69
C THR A 97 19.30 -12.47 -3.05
N LYS A 98 19.02 -11.28 -3.59
CA LYS A 98 19.57 -10.81 -4.87
C LYS A 98 20.80 -9.91 -4.70
N GLY A 99 21.33 -9.80 -3.47
CA GLY A 99 22.46 -8.90 -3.18
C GLY A 99 22.10 -7.42 -3.37
N LYS A 100 20.80 -7.07 -3.35
CA LYS A 100 20.30 -5.70 -3.48
C LYS A 100 19.79 -5.21 -2.11
N ALA A 101 20.28 -4.06 -1.64
CA ALA A 101 19.68 -3.31 -0.53
C ALA A 101 19.93 -1.80 -0.74
N PRO A 102 19.05 -0.87 -0.27
CA PRO A 102 18.03 -1.07 0.77
C PRO A 102 16.62 -0.51 0.48
N GLN A 103 16.35 0.08 -0.69
CA GLN A 103 15.12 0.85 -0.87
C GLN A 103 13.95 -0.05 -1.27
N VAL A 104 13.29 -0.62 -0.25
CA VAL A 104 12.04 -1.34 -0.42
C VAL A 104 10.98 -0.33 -0.89
N PRO A 105 10.27 -0.61 -1.99
CA PRO A 105 9.15 0.20 -2.42
C PRO A 105 8.10 0.32 -1.31
N ARG A 106 7.47 1.49 -1.17
CA ARG A 106 6.38 1.68 -0.19
C ARG A 106 5.20 0.74 -0.44
N MET A 107 5.01 0.35 -1.71
CA MET A 107 4.01 -0.62 -2.14
C MET A 107 4.70 -1.64 -3.05
N PRO A 108 5.24 -2.72 -2.48
CA PRO A 108 5.81 -3.79 -3.26
C PRO A 108 4.75 -4.44 -4.15
N ALA A 109 5.10 -4.67 -5.41
CA ALA A 109 4.36 -5.55 -6.29
C ALA A 109 5.28 -6.65 -6.82
N TYR A 110 4.73 -7.84 -7.04
CA TYR A 110 5.47 -9.03 -7.44
C TYR A 110 5.01 -9.52 -8.80
N VAL A 111 5.95 -10.01 -9.60
CA VAL A 111 5.66 -10.68 -10.88
C VAL A 111 6.48 -11.97 -10.95
N ILE A 112 5.96 -12.99 -11.62
CA ILE A 112 6.69 -14.22 -11.93
C ILE A 112 7.21 -14.07 -13.36
N ASP A 113 8.52 -14.05 -13.55
CA ASP A 113 9.11 -13.98 -14.88
C ASP A 113 8.62 -15.15 -15.75
N GLY A 114 8.20 -14.88 -16.99
CA GLY A 114 7.63 -15.89 -17.89
C GLY A 114 6.19 -16.32 -17.60
N LEU A 115 5.54 -15.86 -16.53
CA LEU A 115 4.11 -16.12 -16.33
C LEU A 115 3.28 -15.17 -17.18
N VAL A 116 2.59 -15.72 -18.18
CA VAL A 116 1.69 -15.01 -19.08
C VAL A 116 0.38 -15.76 -19.23
N TYR A 117 -0.72 -15.03 -19.40
CA TYR A 117 -2.01 -15.62 -19.76
C TYR A 117 -2.74 -14.76 -20.78
N GLN A 118 -3.60 -15.39 -21.57
CA GLN A 118 -4.41 -14.71 -22.56
C GLN A 118 -5.65 -14.11 -21.91
N LYS A 119 -5.84 -12.80 -22.08
CA LYS A 119 -7.02 -12.06 -21.61
C LYS A 119 -7.53 -11.16 -22.72
N ARG A 120 -8.75 -11.43 -23.20
CA ARG A 120 -9.41 -10.66 -24.29
C ARG A 120 -8.52 -10.55 -25.54
N GLY A 121 -7.90 -11.66 -25.95
CA GLY A 121 -7.02 -11.73 -27.13
C GLY A 121 -5.67 -11.03 -26.98
N LYS A 122 -5.29 -10.65 -25.74
CA LYS A 122 -3.99 -10.04 -25.44
C LYS A 122 -3.25 -10.89 -24.41
N GLU A 123 -1.95 -11.01 -24.61
CA GLU A 123 -1.06 -11.57 -23.59
C GLU A 123 -0.93 -10.58 -22.43
N VAL A 124 -1.12 -11.07 -21.21
CA VAL A 124 -1.04 -10.27 -19.98
C VAL A 124 -0.14 -10.96 -18.97
N ARG A 125 0.71 -10.17 -18.32
CA ARG A 125 1.53 -10.58 -17.18
C ARG A 125 0.82 -10.22 -15.88
N PRO A 126 0.57 -11.18 -14.97
CA PRO A 126 -0.07 -10.89 -13.71
C PRO A 126 0.88 -10.14 -12.78
N VAL A 127 0.34 -9.13 -12.09
CA VAL A 127 1.00 -8.41 -11.01
C VAL A 127 0.31 -8.77 -9.71
N PHE A 128 1.06 -9.32 -8.76
CA PHE A 128 0.57 -9.71 -7.45
C PHE A 128 0.88 -8.60 -6.45
N LEU A 129 -0.13 -8.13 -5.73
CA LEU A 129 0.02 -7.11 -4.69
C LEU A 129 0.29 -7.71 -3.31
N CYS A 130 0.20 -9.03 -3.18
CA CYS A 130 0.59 -9.73 -1.96
C CYS A 130 1.44 -10.97 -2.29
N LYS A 131 2.42 -11.24 -1.43
CA LYS A 131 3.31 -12.38 -1.57
C LYS A 131 2.58 -13.72 -1.43
N LYS A 132 1.52 -13.78 -0.63
CA LYS A 132 0.72 -15.01 -0.47
C LYS A 132 0.13 -15.49 -1.80
N ASP A 133 -0.42 -14.59 -2.60
CA ASP A 133 -1.00 -14.93 -3.90
C ASP A 133 0.08 -15.32 -4.92
N LEU A 134 1.23 -14.65 -4.87
CA LEU A 134 2.41 -15.02 -5.65
C LEU A 134 2.87 -16.45 -5.34
N ASP A 135 3.01 -16.78 -4.05
CA ASP A 135 3.47 -18.09 -3.60
C ASP A 135 2.48 -19.19 -3.98
N ALA A 136 1.17 -18.92 -3.88
CA ALA A 136 0.14 -19.82 -4.35
C ALA A 136 0.18 -20.03 -5.88
N ALA A 137 0.49 -18.98 -6.65
CA ALA A 137 0.67 -19.10 -8.09
C ALA A 137 1.90 -19.94 -8.45
N LEU A 138 3.03 -19.74 -7.75
CA LEU A 138 4.25 -20.55 -7.91
C LEU A 138 4.00 -22.03 -7.61
N ALA A 139 3.29 -22.34 -6.51
CA ALA A 139 2.96 -23.72 -6.15
C ALA A 139 2.15 -24.42 -7.25
N ARG A 140 1.14 -23.74 -7.81
CA ARG A 140 0.33 -24.28 -8.92
C ARG A 140 1.15 -24.50 -10.20
N LEU A 141 2.09 -23.62 -10.52
CA LEU A 141 2.96 -23.80 -11.68
C LEU A 141 3.89 -25.01 -11.52
N ALA A 142 4.37 -25.25 -10.30
CA ALA A 142 5.19 -26.42 -9.98
C ALA A 142 4.40 -27.73 -10.13
N GLU A 143 3.14 -27.76 -9.67
CA GLU A 143 2.23 -28.90 -9.84
C GLU A 143 1.95 -29.21 -11.32
N GLN A 144 1.88 -28.19 -12.17
CA GLN A 144 1.60 -28.31 -13.61
C GLN A 144 2.84 -28.66 -14.45
N GLY A 145 4.00 -28.91 -13.83
CA GLY A 145 5.25 -29.22 -14.53
C GLY A 145 5.74 -28.10 -15.44
N THR A 146 5.21 -26.88 -15.30
CA THR A 146 5.60 -25.76 -16.13
C THR A 146 6.93 -25.23 -15.61
N SER A 147 8.02 -25.49 -16.35
CA SER A 147 9.33 -24.88 -16.09
C SER A 147 9.32 -23.41 -16.52
N VAL A 148 8.47 -22.62 -15.89
CA VAL A 148 8.70 -21.18 -15.81
C VAL A 148 10.07 -21.03 -15.13
N ASN A 149 10.87 -20.03 -15.51
CA ASN A 149 12.08 -19.64 -14.77
C ASN A 149 11.64 -19.11 -13.39
N SER A 150 11.17 -20.04 -12.54
CA SER A 150 10.27 -19.89 -11.40
C SER A 150 10.94 -19.20 -10.21
N LYS A 151 12.11 -18.60 -10.45
CA LYS A 151 13.03 -18.03 -9.46
C LYS A 151 13.25 -16.53 -9.63
N GLN A 152 12.72 -15.92 -10.69
CA GLN A 152 12.84 -14.47 -10.89
C GLN A 152 11.51 -13.79 -10.56
N VAL A 153 11.40 -13.40 -9.29
CA VAL A 153 10.34 -12.51 -8.81
C VAL A 153 10.85 -11.08 -8.96
N ILE A 154 10.16 -10.21 -9.68
CA ILE A 154 10.56 -8.79 -9.68
C ILE A 154 9.71 -8.06 -8.65
N VAL A 155 10.39 -7.41 -7.71
CA VAL A 155 9.77 -6.47 -6.77
C VAL A 155 9.87 -5.08 -7.40
N MET A 156 8.73 -4.49 -7.70
CA MET A 156 8.60 -3.11 -8.22
C MET A 156 8.16 -2.15 -7.13
#